data_AF-A0A4Y2JSX3-F1
#
_entry.id   AF-A0A4Y2JSX3-F1
#
_cell.length_a   1.000
_cell.length_b   1.000
_cell.length_c   1.000
_cell.angle_alpha   90.00
_cell.angle_beta   90.00
_cell.angle_gamma   90.00
#
_symmetry.space_group_name_H-M   'P 1'
#
loop_
_entity.id
_entity.type
_entity.pdbx_description
1 polymer ?
#
loop_
_entity_poly.entity_id
_entity_poly.type
_entity_poly.pdbx_seq_one_letter_code
_entity_poly.pdbx_strand_id
1 'polypeptide(L)'
;MFLHTKWQEQWDLETDNKLHTLKPLVQPWPSLANRKADTLLTRLRIGHTRFTHLHLLFGEEPPMCSSCNCRMSVRHILLECPNFYIQRLQFFKTSSISLSNLLGITPHVQIFAFLRSINFYSQI
;
A
#
# COMPACT_ATOMS: atom_id res chain seq x y z
N MET A 1 -6.85 -7.38 -29.38
CA MET A 1 -6.32 -8.58 -28.72
C MET A 1 -4.79 -8.55 -28.63
N PHE A 2 -4.05 -8.34 -29.73
CA PHE A 2 -2.58 -8.28 -29.75
C PHE A 2 -1.92 -7.22 -28.85
N LEU A 3 -2.53 -6.03 -28.70
CA LEU A 3 -1.98 -4.94 -27.88
C LEU A 3 -2.04 -5.23 -26.38
N HIS A 4 -3.11 -5.88 -25.93
CA HIS A 4 -3.31 -6.21 -24.52
C HIS A 4 -2.29 -7.25 -24.05
N THR A 5 -2.03 -8.26 -24.88
CA THR A 5 -0.98 -9.26 -24.62
C THR A 5 0.40 -8.61 -24.51
N LYS A 6 0.77 -7.69 -25.43
CA LYS A 6 2.05 -6.97 -25.35
C LYS A 6 2.20 -6.13 -24.08
N TRP A 7 1.12 -5.47 -23.64
CA TRP A 7 1.14 -4.73 -22.38
C TRP A 7 1.28 -5.66 -21.18
N GLN A 8 0.62 -6.81 -21.20
CA GLN A 8 0.76 -7.82 -20.15
C GLN A 8 2.19 -8.37 -20.11
N GLU A 9 2.77 -8.73 -21.25
CA GLU A 9 4.17 -9.18 -21.35
C GLU A 9 5.14 -8.15 -20.80
N GLN A 10 4.98 -6.87 -21.15
CA GLN A 10 5.81 -5.79 -20.59
C GLN A 10 5.62 -5.64 -19.09
N TRP A 11 4.38 -5.74 -18.61
CA TRP A 11 4.05 -5.60 -17.20
C TRP A 11 4.60 -6.76 -16.36
N ASP A 12 4.61 -7.97 -16.89
CA ASP A 12 5.18 -9.16 -16.22
C ASP A 12 6.70 -9.04 -16.02
N LEU A 13 7.39 -8.21 -16.81
CA LEU A 13 8.82 -7.92 -16.65
C LEU A 13 9.13 -6.92 -15.52
N GLU A 14 8.13 -6.19 -15.00
CA GLU A 14 8.28 -5.17 -13.96
C GLU A 14 8.33 -5.81 -12.55
N THR A 15 9.33 -6.64 -12.29
CA THR A 15 9.45 -7.45 -11.07
C THR A 15 9.69 -6.64 -9.79
N ASP A 16 10.35 -5.48 -9.89
CA ASP A 16 10.65 -4.58 -8.76
C ASP A 16 9.52 -3.57 -8.48
N ASN A 17 8.43 -3.61 -9.25
CA ASN A 17 7.33 -2.69 -9.12
C ASN A 17 6.37 -3.10 -7.98
N LYS A 18 6.23 -2.24 -6.96
CA LYS A 18 5.32 -2.47 -5.81
C LYS A 18 3.88 -2.75 -6.23
N LEU A 19 3.40 -2.10 -7.29
CA LEU A 19 2.04 -2.28 -7.79
C LEU A 19 1.89 -3.62 -8.51
N HIS A 20 2.92 -4.11 -9.19
CA HIS A 20 2.89 -5.40 -9.88
C HIS A 20 2.56 -6.55 -8.93
N THR A 21 3.16 -6.55 -7.73
CA THR A 21 2.84 -7.54 -6.67
C THR A 21 1.34 -7.56 -6.29
N LEU A 22 0.66 -6.43 -6.39
CA LEU A 22 -0.77 -6.31 -6.06
C LEU A 22 -1.68 -6.53 -7.27
N LYS A 23 -1.23 -6.11 -8.44
CA LYS A 23 -1.98 -6.06 -9.68
C LYS A 23 -1.16 -6.71 -10.79
N PRO A 24 -1.03 -8.06 -10.80
CA PRO A 24 -0.27 -8.75 -11.84
C PRO A 24 -0.95 -8.66 -13.20
N LEU A 25 -2.27 -8.50 -13.25
CA LEU A 25 -3.00 -8.44 -14.52
C LEU A 25 -3.26 -6.98 -14.95
N VAL A 26 -3.00 -6.67 -16.22
CA VAL A 26 -3.30 -5.38 -16.87
C VAL A 26 -4.80 -5.29 -17.18
N GLN A 27 -5.61 -5.22 -16.14
CA GLN A 27 -7.07 -5.07 -16.24
C GLN A 27 -7.56 -3.87 -15.40
N PRO A 28 -8.73 -3.29 -15.74
CA PRO A 28 -9.36 -2.28 -14.90
C PRO A 28 -9.64 -2.83 -13.49
N TRP A 29 -9.40 -2.02 -12.47
CA TRP A 29 -9.88 -2.29 -11.11
C TRP A 29 -11.10 -1.41 -10.85
N PRO A 30 -12.07 -1.89 -10.05
CA PRO A 30 -13.24 -1.10 -9.70
C PRO A 30 -12.81 0.16 -8.95
N SER A 31 -13.42 1.28 -9.31
CA SER A 31 -13.31 2.54 -8.56
C SER A 31 -14.26 2.50 -7.37
N LEU A 32 -13.83 3.04 -6.23
CA LEU A 32 -14.67 3.26 -5.08
C LEU A 32 -15.62 4.44 -5.37
N ALA A 33 -16.79 4.42 -4.71
CA ALA A 33 -17.77 5.50 -4.86
C ALA A 33 -17.24 6.89 -4.43
N ASN A 34 -16.19 6.93 -3.61
CA ASN A 34 -15.58 8.17 -3.13
C ASN A 34 -14.19 8.36 -3.75
N ARG A 35 -14.05 9.39 -4.60
CA ARG A 35 -12.79 9.79 -5.24
C ARG A 35 -11.63 9.95 -4.25
N LYS A 36 -11.88 10.49 -3.06
CA LYS A 36 -10.84 10.66 -2.03
C LYS A 36 -10.34 9.29 -1.55
N ALA A 37 -11.25 8.35 -1.31
CA ALA A 37 -10.88 6.99 -0.90
C ALA A 37 -10.07 6.28 -2.00
N ASP A 38 -10.45 6.43 -3.27
CA ASP A 38 -9.70 5.88 -4.41
C ASP A 38 -8.28 6.45 -4.51
N THR A 39 -8.15 7.76 -4.32
CA THR A 39 -6.84 8.43 -4.37
C THR A 39 -5.94 7.88 -3.26
N LEU A 40 -6.45 7.79 -2.03
CA LEU A 40 -5.71 7.25 -0.88
C LEU A 40 -5.33 5.79 -1.12
N LEU A 41 -6.25 4.97 -1.62
CA LEU A 41 -5.98 3.56 -1.88
C LEU A 41 -4.93 3.37 -2.99
N THR A 42 -4.99 4.18 -4.05
CA THR A 42 -3.99 4.17 -5.12
C THR A 42 -2.61 4.54 -4.58
N ARG A 43 -2.51 5.59 -3.75
CA ARG A 43 -1.26 6.00 -3.09
C ARG A 43 -0.69 4.89 -2.20
N LEU A 44 -1.54 4.18 -1.46
CA LEU A 44 -1.11 3.03 -0.66
C LEU A 44 -0.57 1.90 -1.52
N ARG A 45 -1.24 1.57 -2.64
CA ARG A 45 -0.85 0.47 -3.55
C ARG A 45 0.52 0.71 -4.20
N ILE A 46 0.79 1.93 -4.65
CA ILE A 46 2.10 2.30 -5.21
C ILE A 46 3.13 2.66 -4.12
N GLY A 47 2.69 2.79 -2.88
CA GLY A 47 3.53 3.15 -1.74
C GLY A 47 3.93 4.62 -1.67
N HIS A 48 3.29 5.50 -2.45
CA HIS A 48 3.59 6.94 -2.55
C HIS A 48 2.72 7.73 -1.57
N THR A 49 3.14 7.78 -0.32
CA THR A 49 2.49 8.62 0.70
C THR A 49 3.39 9.81 1.02
N ARG A 50 2.81 10.89 1.56
CA ARG A 50 3.62 11.99 2.12
C ARG A 50 4.66 11.44 3.09
N PHE A 51 4.27 10.54 4.00
CA PHE A 51 5.22 9.97 4.96
C PHE A 51 6.42 9.30 4.28
N THR A 52 6.22 8.46 3.27
CA THR A 52 7.31 7.65 2.70
C THR A 52 8.08 8.34 1.59
N HIS A 53 7.53 9.37 0.92
CA HIS A 53 8.12 9.98 -0.28
C HIS A 53 8.50 11.45 -0.13
N LEU A 54 8.06 12.15 0.92
CA LEU A 54 8.38 13.58 1.09
C LEU A 54 9.89 13.85 1.12
N HIS A 55 10.67 12.94 1.71
CA HIS A 55 12.13 13.04 1.75
C HIS A 55 12.76 13.15 0.35
N LEU A 56 12.20 12.47 -0.67
CA LEU A 56 12.69 12.55 -2.05
C LEU A 56 12.49 13.95 -2.65
N LEU A 57 11.42 14.64 -2.27
CA LEU A 57 11.13 15.99 -2.75
C LEU A 57 12.09 17.03 -2.17
N PHE A 58 12.52 16.83 -0.92
CA PHE A 58 13.42 17.75 -0.22
C PHE A 58 14.89 17.29 -0.21
N GLY A 59 15.20 16.11 -0.76
CA GLY A 59 16.55 15.53 -0.71
C GLY A 59 16.99 15.16 0.71
N GLU A 60 16.03 14.86 1.59
CA GLU A 60 16.30 14.45 2.98
C GLU A 60 16.52 12.94 3.08
N GLU A 61 17.02 12.49 4.23
CA GLU A 61 17.13 11.07 4.53
C GLU A 61 15.75 10.38 4.61
N PRO A 62 15.63 9.12 4.15
CA PRO A 62 14.38 8.39 4.23
C PRO A 62 13.97 8.18 5.70
N PRO A 63 12.66 8.26 6.01
CA PRO A 63 12.18 8.01 7.35
C PRO A 63 12.48 6.57 7.77
N MET A 64 12.98 6.40 8.99
CA MET A 64 13.32 5.11 9.57
C MET A 64 12.30 4.72 10.66
N CYS A 65 12.00 3.43 10.76
CA CYS A 65 11.22 2.88 11.86
C CYS A 65 12.10 2.85 13.11
N SER A 66 11.71 3.57 14.16
CA SER A 66 12.47 3.60 15.42
C SER A 66 12.59 2.23 16.08
N SER A 67 11.59 1.37 15.92
CA SER A 67 11.56 0.05 16.58
C SER A 67 12.25 -1.04 15.76
N CYS A 68 12.25 -0.93 14.42
CA CYS A 68 12.78 -1.97 13.53
C CYS A 68 14.12 -1.60 12.90
N ASN A 69 14.55 -0.34 13.03
CA ASN A 69 15.74 0.21 12.41
C ASN A 69 15.82 -0.06 10.89
N CYS A 70 14.69 0.03 10.21
CA CYS A 70 14.57 -0.17 8.77
C CYS A 70 13.86 1.02 8.12
N ARG A 71 14.04 1.19 6.80
CA ARG A 71 13.35 2.23 6.04
C ARG A 71 11.84 2.04 6.12
N MET A 72 11.11 3.13 6.37
CA MET A 72 9.65 3.09 6.42
C MET A 72 9.07 2.90 5.02
N SER A 73 8.11 1.98 4.93
CA SER A 73 7.34 1.74 3.72
C SER A 73 5.87 1.48 4.07
N VAL A 74 4.97 1.62 3.10
CA VAL A 74 3.55 1.28 3.29
C VAL A 74 3.41 -0.20 3.67
N ARG A 75 4.18 -1.09 3.03
CA ARG A 75 4.21 -2.52 3.39
C ARG A 75 4.60 -2.72 4.85
N HIS A 76 5.67 -2.05 5.30
CA HIS A 76 6.15 -2.15 6.66
C HIS A 76 5.07 -1.71 7.67
N ILE A 77 4.44 -0.56 7.44
CA ILE A 77 3.35 -0.04 8.30
C ILE A 77 2.17 -1.01 8.35
N LEU A 78 1.74 -1.51 7.18
CA LEU A 78 0.53 -2.32 7.07
C LEU A 78 0.72 -3.76 7.57
N LEU A 79 1.91 -4.33 7.50
CA LEU A 79 2.12 -5.77 7.70
C LEU A 79 3.17 -6.13 8.75
N GLU A 80 4.26 -5.37 8.86
CA GLU A 80 5.48 -5.86 9.50
C GLU A 80 5.75 -5.16 10.84
N CYS A 81 5.50 -3.85 10.94
CA CYS A 81 5.90 -3.03 12.07
C CYS A 81 5.28 -3.54 13.39
N PRO A 82 6.07 -3.93 14.39
CA PRO A 82 5.56 -4.40 15.69
C PRO A 82 4.72 -3.35 16.43
N ASN A 83 5.02 -2.06 16.23
CA ASN A 83 4.29 -0.96 16.87
C ASN A 83 2.79 -0.95 16.52
N PHE A 84 2.42 -1.54 15.37
CA PHE A 84 1.04 -1.59 14.91
C PHE A 84 0.41 -2.98 15.06
N TYR A 85 1.07 -3.92 15.74
CA TYR A 85 0.61 -5.30 15.87
C TYR A 85 -0.78 -5.39 16.52
N ILE A 86 -1.00 -4.69 17.64
CA ILE A 86 -2.28 -4.72 18.36
C ILE A 86 -3.41 -4.15 17.51
N GLN A 87 -3.15 -3.06 16.78
CA GLN A 87 -4.11 -2.43 15.88
C GLN A 87 -4.42 -3.37 14.70
N ARG A 88 -3.43 -4.07 14.13
CA ARG A 88 -3.68 -5.08 13.09
C ARG A 88 -4.60 -6.19 13.59
N LEU A 89 -4.34 -6.73 14.78
CA LEU A 89 -5.22 -7.74 15.39
C LEU A 89 -6.64 -7.20 15.61
N GLN A 90 -6.77 -5.96 16.11
CA GLN A 90 -8.06 -5.37 16.41
C GLN A 90 -8.93 -5.17 15.15
N PHE A 91 -8.34 -4.66 14.06
CA PHE A 91 -9.06 -4.27 12.84
C PHE A 91 -9.11 -5.37 11.77
N PHE A 92 -8.10 -6.23 11.69
CA PHE A 92 -8.02 -7.30 10.67
C PHE A 92 -8.32 -8.69 11.24
N LYS A 93 -8.45 -8.82 12.57
CA LYS A 93 -8.71 -10.09 13.28
C LYS A 93 -7.68 -11.18 13.03
N THR A 94 -6.52 -10.83 12.47
CA THR A 94 -5.41 -11.73 12.18
C THR A 94 -4.08 -10.99 12.28
N SER A 95 -3.02 -11.71 12.62
CA SER A 95 -1.64 -11.22 12.63
C SER A 95 -0.94 -11.39 11.29
N SER A 96 -1.42 -12.30 10.44
CA SER A 96 -0.84 -12.65 9.14
C SER A 96 -1.82 -12.34 8.01
N ILE A 97 -1.92 -11.06 7.66
CA ILE A 97 -2.67 -10.62 6.48
C ILE A 97 -1.70 -10.33 5.32
N SER A 98 -2.08 -10.69 4.10
CA SER A 98 -1.31 -10.36 2.90
C SER A 98 -1.62 -8.93 2.43
N LEU A 99 -0.70 -8.35 1.66
CA LEU A 99 -0.94 -7.03 1.06
C LEU A 99 -2.10 -7.06 0.06
N SER A 100 -2.25 -8.16 -0.68
CA SER A 100 -3.35 -8.35 -1.64
C SER A 100 -4.72 -8.40 -0.96
N ASN A 101 -4.81 -9.01 0.23
CA ASN A 101 -6.05 -9.01 1.00
C ASN A 101 -6.39 -7.62 1.56
N LEU A 102 -5.38 -6.77 1.83
CA LEU A 102 -5.59 -5.40 2.31
C LEU A 102 -5.91 -4.41 1.20
N LEU A 103 -5.14 -4.44 0.11
CA LEU A 103 -5.09 -3.39 -0.92
C LEU A 103 -5.38 -3.91 -2.34
N GLY A 104 -5.74 -5.18 -2.50
CA GLY A 104 -6.02 -5.79 -3.82
C GLY A 104 -7.28 -5.23 -4.49
N ILE A 105 -7.81 -5.98 -5.46
CA ILE A 105 -9.01 -5.59 -6.24
C ILE A 105 -10.15 -5.16 -5.31
N THR A 106 -10.41 -5.97 -4.28
CA THR A 106 -11.34 -5.66 -3.20
C THR A 106 -10.55 -5.34 -1.93
N PRO A 107 -10.35 -4.05 -1.60
CA PRO A 107 -9.61 -3.66 -0.41
C PRO A 107 -10.35 -4.07 0.87
N HIS A 108 -9.60 -4.31 1.95
CA HIS A 108 -10.19 -4.69 3.24
C HIS A 108 -11.05 -3.55 3.81
N VAL A 109 -12.28 -3.88 4.23
CA VAL A 109 -13.29 -2.89 4.66
C VAL A 109 -12.82 -1.99 5.81
N GLN A 110 -11.95 -2.49 6.68
CA GLN A 110 -11.42 -1.74 7.83
C GLN A 110 -10.10 -1.01 7.57
N ILE A 111 -9.56 -1.02 6.34
CA ILE A 111 -8.23 -0.45 6.06
C ILE A 111 -8.14 1.03 6.47
N PHE A 112 -9.14 1.84 6.13
CA PHE A 112 -9.12 3.26 6.49
C PHE A 112 -9.34 3.50 7.99
N ALA A 113 -10.10 2.63 8.66
CA ALA A 113 -10.28 2.72 10.10
C ALA A 113 -8.98 2.40 10.85
N PHE A 114 -8.26 1.36 10.42
CA PHE A 114 -6.91 1.04 10.89
C PHE A 114 -5.94 2.21 10.65
N LEU A 115 -5.91 2.78 9.44
CA LEU A 115 -4.98 3.88 9.13
C LEU A 115 -5.25 5.14 9.96
N ARG A 116 -6.50 5.38 10.36
CA ARG A 116 -6.86 6.47 11.27
C ARG A 116 -6.41 6.18 12.70
N SER A 117 -6.55 4.93 13.17
CA SER A 117 -6.17 4.57 14.55
C SER A 117 -4.67 4.68 14.81
N ILE A 118 -3.84 4.55 13.77
CA ILE A 118 -2.38 4.74 13.84
C ILE A 118 -1.92 6.14 13.39
N ASN A 119 -2.85 7.10 13.21
CA ASN A 119 -2.55 8.46 12.72
C ASN A 119 -1.82 8.54 11.37
N PHE A 120 -1.88 7.49 10.55
CA PHE A 120 -1.23 7.46 9.24
C PHE A 120 -2.12 8.03 8.13
N TYR A 121 -3.44 8.03 8.31
CA TYR A 121 -4.40 8.48 7.29
C TYR A 121 -4.15 9.91 6.78
N SER A 122 -3.69 10.81 7.64
CA SER A 122 -3.36 12.21 7.27
C SER A 122 -2.02 12.36 6.54
N GLN A 123 -1.21 11.30 6.51
CA GLN A 123 0.12 11.27 5.92
C GLN A 123 0.17 10.55 4.56
N ILE A 124 -0.99 10.18 4.01
CA ILE A 124 -1.16 9.58 2.68
C ILE A 124 -1.36 10.67 1.65
#